data_AF-A0A7Z7HRU6-F1
#
_entry.id   AF-A0A7Z7HRU6-F1
#
_cell.length_a   1.000
_cell.length_b   1.000
_cell.length_c   1.000
_cell.angle_alpha   90.00
_cell.angle_beta   90.00
_cell.angle_gamma   90.00
#
_symmetry.space_group_name_H-M   'P 1'
#
loop_
_entity.id
_entity.type
_entity.pdbx_description
1 polymer ?
#
loop_
_entity_poly.entity_id
_entity_poly.type
_entity_poly.pdbx_seq_one_letter_code
_entity_poly.pdbx_strand_id
1 'polypeptide(L)' 'MTKLITDEQCAELLANGRQSIENEDFDPLPAVKLFTPDAGATWLLTEIAPEEHDHAYGLC' A
#
# COMPACT_ATOMS: atom_id res chain seq x y z
N MET A 1 10.23 -6.12 15.91
CA MET A 1 10.11 -5.61 14.52
C MET A 1 9.33 -4.30 14.60
N THR A 2 9.82 -3.22 13.99
CA THR A 2 9.14 -1.92 13.99
C THR A 2 8.09 -1.91 12.88
N LYS A 3 6.82 -1.58 13.21
CA LYS A 3 5.79 -1.38 12.17
C LYS A 3 6.10 -0.08 11.43
N LEU A 4 6.10 -0.13 10.09
CA LEU A 4 6.34 1.03 9.24
C LEU A 4 5.05 1.82 8.93
N ILE A 5 3.88 1.19 9.09
CA ILE A 5 2.55 1.77 8.87
C ILE A 5 1.62 1.45 10.04
N THR A 6 0.57 2.24 10.23
CA THR A 6 -0.45 2.00 11.27
C THR A 6 -1.39 0.88 10.89
N ASP A 7 -2.12 0.35 11.87
CA ASP A 7 -3.15 -0.68 11.61
C ASP A 7 -4.31 -0.13 10.76
N GLU A 8 -4.62 1.16 10.88
CA GLU A 8 -5.61 1.84 10.05
C GLU A 8 -5.15 1.94 8.59
N GLN A 9 -3.88 2.33 8.36
CA GLN A 9 -3.29 2.36 7.03
C GLN A 9 -3.25 0.96 6.41
N CYS A 10 -2.90 -0.07 7.19
CA CYS A 10 -2.92 -1.45 6.72
C CYS A 10 -4.35 -1.89 6.33
N ALA A 11 -5.35 -1.55 7.14
CA ALA A 11 -6.75 -1.86 6.85
C ALA A 11 -7.25 -1.17 5.56
N GLU A 12 -6.86 0.08 5.33
CA GLU A 12 -7.17 0.83 4.10
C GLU A 12 -6.51 0.19 2.87
N LEU A 13 -5.20 -0.11 2.93
CA LEU A 13 -4.48 -0.77 1.84
C LEU A 13 -5.07 -2.15 1.50
N LEU A 14 -5.51 -2.93 2.51
CA LEU A 14 -6.19 -4.21 2.31
C LEU A 14 -7.59 -4.05 1.71
N ALA A 15 -8.30 -2.97 2.05
CA ALA A 15 -9.60 -2.68 1.45
C ALA A 15 -9.44 -2.32 -0.02
N ASN A 16 -8.43 -1.50 -0.35
CA ASN A 16 -8.09 -1.18 -1.73
C ASN A 16 -7.74 -2.45 -2.52
N GLY A 17 -6.88 -3.32 -1.97
CA GLY A 17 -6.49 -4.56 -2.65
C GLY A 17 -7.66 -5.51 -2.93
N ARG A 18 -8.66 -5.58 -2.04
CA ARG A 18 -9.90 -6.32 -2.32
C ARG A 18 -10.69 -5.69 -3.47
N GLN A 19 -10.78 -4.37 -3.49
CA GLN A 19 -11.54 -3.64 -4.51
C GLN A 19 -10.86 -3.72 -5.90
N SER A 20 -9.53 -3.74 -5.96
CA SER A 20 -8.77 -3.93 -7.21
C SER A 20 -8.95 -5.32 -7.84
N ILE A 21 -9.24 -6.34 -7.02
CA ILE A 21 -9.59 -7.69 -7.53
C ILE A 21 -11.00 -7.69 -8.14
N GLU A 22 -11.94 -6.97 -7.53
CA GLU A 22 -13.34 -6.94 -7.96
C GLU A 22 -13.58 -5.99 -9.15
N ASN A 23 -12.74 -4.96 -9.30
CA ASN A 23 -12.87 -3.92 -10.30
C ASN A 23 -11.51 -3.55 -10.91
N GLU A 24 -11.28 -3.97 -12.15
CA GLU A 24 -10.04 -3.69 -12.91
C GLU A 24 -9.80 -2.19 -13.14
N ASP A 25 -10.85 -1.36 -13.18
CA ASP A 25 -10.75 0.09 -13.37
C ASP A 25 -10.59 0.87 -12.04
N PHE A 26 -10.44 0.18 -10.91
CA PHE A 26 -10.25 0.84 -9.62
C PHE A 26 -8.83 1.40 -9.49
N ASP A 27 -8.73 2.72 -9.33
CA ASP A 27 -7.46 3.46 -9.22
C ASP A 27 -7.41 4.23 -7.88
N PRO A 28 -7.01 3.58 -6.77
CA PRO A 28 -6.98 4.21 -5.46
C PRO A 28 -5.86 5.23 -5.32
N LEU A 29 -6.15 6.34 -4.62
CA LEU A 29 -5.12 7.30 -4.24
C LEU A 29 -4.12 6.67 -3.26
N PRO A 30 -2.84 7.09 -3.26
CA PRO A 30 -1.86 6.59 -2.29
C PRO A 30 -2.27 6.89 -0.84
N ALA A 31 -2.38 5.84 -0.03
CA ALA A 31 -2.72 5.91 1.40
C ALA A 31 -1.47 6.07 2.29
N VAL A 32 -0.31 5.62 1.81
CA VAL A 32 0.95 5.69 2.55
C VAL A 32 2.07 6.21 1.65
N LYS A 33 2.89 7.11 2.20
CA LYS A 33 4.19 7.50 1.63
C LYS A 33 5.31 6.99 2.52
N LEU A 34 6.10 6.05 2.02
CA LEU A 34 7.36 5.63 2.63
C LEU A 34 8.50 6.39 1.98
N PHE A 35 9.48 6.83 2.76
CA PHE A 35 10.69 7.47 2.24
C PHE A 35 11.91 6.95 2.99
N THR A 36 12.99 6.74 2.24
CA THR A 36 14.29 6.33 2.79
C THR A 36 15.24 7.52 2.66
N PRO A 37 15.43 8.31 3.75
CA PRO A 37 16.11 9.61 3.67
C PRO A 37 17.57 9.55 3.20
N ASP A 38 18.27 8.44 3.49
CA ASP A 38 19.67 8.22 3.13
C ASP A 38 19.87 7.66 1.71
N ALA A 39 18.82 7.13 1.08
CA ALA A 39 18.85 6.57 -0.27
C ALA A 39 18.09 7.42 -1.31
N GLY A 40 17.34 8.44 -0.89
CA GLY A 40 16.54 9.27 -1.80
C GLY A 40 15.39 8.51 -2.48
N ALA A 41 14.96 7.38 -1.92
CA ALA A 41 13.89 6.56 -2.46
C ALA A 41 12.54 6.91 -1.79
N THR A 42 11.46 6.91 -2.58
CA THR A 42 10.09 7.14 -2.11
C THR A 42 9.18 6.08 -2.70
N TRP A 43 8.25 5.58 -1.90
CA TRP A 43 7.17 4.69 -2.36
C TRP A 43 5.82 5.27 -1.95
N LEU A 44 4.89 5.28 -2.90
CA LEU A 44 3.51 5.70 -2.70
C LEU A 44 2.62 4.46 -2.76
N LEU A 45 2.29 3.88 -1.61
CA LEU A 45 1.53 2.64 -1.53
C LEU A 45 0.04 2.92 -1.69
N THR A 46 -0.61 2.12 -2.53
CA THR A 46 -2.03 2.22 -2.86
C THR A 46 -2.82 1.04 -2.30
N GLU A 47 -2.23 -0.16 -2.29
CA GLU A 47 -2.92 -1.38 -1.88
C GLU A 47 -1.96 -2.48 -1.40
N ILE A 48 -2.49 -3.43 -0.63
CA ILE A 48 -1.83 -4.66 -0.22
C ILE A 48 -2.59 -5.85 -0.82
N ALA A 49 -1.87 -6.84 -1.34
CA ALA A 49 -2.47 -8.07 -1.84
C ALA A 49 -3.23 -8.79 -0.70
N PRO A 50 -4.56 -9.03 -0.80
CA PRO A 50 -5.32 -9.66 0.27
C PRO A 50 -4.89 -11.10 0.59
N GLU A 51 -4.33 -11.80 -0.40
CA GLU A 51 -3.85 -13.18 -0.24
C GLU A 51 -2.39 -13.25 0.24
N GLU A 52 -1.64 -12.15 0.12
CA GLU A 52 -0.21 -12.06 0.44
C GLU A 52 0.07 -10.70 1.12
N HIS A 53 -0.22 -10.63 2.42
CA HIS A 53 -0.22 -9.35 3.17
C HIS A 53 1.15 -8.66 3.30
N ASP A 54 2.24 -9.32 2.91
CA ASP A 54 3.58 -8.73 2.81
C ASP A 54 3.89 -8.16 1.41
N HIS A 55 2.96 -8.28 0.46
CA HIS A 55 3.05 -7.69 -0.87
C HIS A 55 2.19 -6.42 -0.96
N ALA A 56 2.83 -5.29 -1.29
CA ALA A 56 2.16 -4.01 -1.53
C ALA A 56 2.43 -3.50 -2.94
N TYR A 57 1.44 -2.84 -3.53
CA TYR A 57 1.54 -2.16 -4.83
C TYR A 57 1.53 -0.64 -4.66
N GLY A 58 2.07 0.05 -5.65
CA GLY A 58 2.22 1.50 -5.63
C GLY A 58 3.21 2.03 -6.66
N LEU A 59 3.57 3.30 -6.51
CA LEU A 59 4.54 3.99 -7.38
C LEU A 59 5.90 4.15 -6.66
N CYS A 60 7.00 4.17 -7.42
CA CYS A 60 8.36 4.44 -6.95
C CYS A 60 9.07 5.54 -7.76
#